data_AF-X1S239-F1
#
_entry.id   AF-X1S239-F1
#
_cell.length_a   1.000
_cell.length_b   1.000
_cell.length_c   1.000
_cell.angle_alpha   90.00
_cell.angle_beta   90.00
_cell.angle_gamma   90.00
#
_symmetry.space_group_name_H-M   'P 1'
#
loop_
_entity.id
_entity.type
_entity.pdbx_description
1 polymer ?
#
loop_
_entity_poly.entity_id
_entity_poly.type
_entity_poly.pdbx_seq_one_letter_code
_entity_poly.pdbx_strand_id
1 'polypeptide(L)' 'MADYKMHIEAEYEAIENTLSSLPDKSLYQLSKLEVAGVATLIHNFSTACR' A
#
# COMPACT_ATOMS: atom_id res chain seq x y z
N MET A 1 -20.88 15.67 3.36
CA MET A 1 -21.22 14.22 3.48
C MET A 1 -20.97 13.43 2.20
N ALA A 2 -20.83 14.07 1.03
CA ALA A 2 -20.38 13.41 -0.21
C ALA A 2 -18.85 13.29 -0.28
N ASP A 3 -18.11 14.28 0.22
CA ASP A 3 -16.65 14.32 0.16
C ASP A 3 -15.98 13.18 0.94
N TYR A 4 -16.53 12.83 2.11
CA TYR A 4 -15.95 11.80 2.96
C TYR A 4 -15.99 10.41 2.32
N LYS A 5 -17.06 10.12 1.55
CA LYS A 5 -17.19 8.85 0.84
C LYS A 5 -16.25 8.79 -0.36
N MET A 6 -16.14 9.88 -1.13
CA MET A 6 -15.19 9.99 -2.23
C MET A 6 -13.73 9.85 -1.76
N HIS A 7 -13.39 10.45 -0.62
CA HIS A 7 -12.04 10.32 -0.05
C HIS A 7 -11.72 8.88 0.32
N ILE A 8 -12.64 8.18 0.97
CA ILE A 8 -12.44 6.77 1.32
C ILE A 8 -12.33 5.90 0.07
N GLU A 9 -13.18 6.10 -0.95
CA GLU A 9 -13.10 5.35 -2.21
C GLU A 9 -11.76 5.57 -2.93
N ALA A 10 -11.27 6.82 -2.97
CA ALA A 10 -9.97 7.15 -3.54
C ALA A 10 -8.80 6.52 -2.76
N GLU A 11 -8.90 6.47 -1.43
CA GLU A 11 -7.91 5.76 -0.62
C GLU A 11 -7.94 4.27 -0.91
N TYR A 12 -9.11 3.62 -0.94
CA TYR A 12 -9.23 2.21 -1.30
C TYR A 12 -8.65 1.89 -2.69
N GLU A 13 -8.90 2.74 -3.68
CA GLU A 13 -8.35 2.57 -5.03
C GLU A 13 -6.81 2.71 -5.03
N ALA A 14 -6.27 3.68 -4.30
CA ALA A 14 -4.82 3.84 -4.15
C ALA A 14 -4.19 2.62 -3.44
N ILE A 15 -4.88 2.06 -2.46
CA ILE A 15 -4.50 0.84 -1.74
C ILE A 15 -4.46 -0.35 -2.71
N GLU A 16 -5.51 -0.59 -3.49
CA GLU A 16 -5.57 -1.68 -4.48
C GLU A 16 -4.49 -1.58 -5.55
N ASN A 17 -4.29 -0.38 -6.11
CA ASN A 17 -3.26 -0.13 -7.12
C ASN A 17 -1.86 -0.41 -6.56
N THR A 18 -1.61 0.01 -5.32
CA THR A 18 -0.33 -0.23 -4.64
C THR A 18 -0.10 -1.72 -4.40
N LEU A 19 -1.12 -2.44 -3.90
CA LEU A 19 -1.02 -3.89 -3.70
C LEU A 19 -0.78 -4.64 -5.02
N SER A 20 -1.44 -4.21 -6.09
CA SER A 20 -1.26 -4.78 -7.44
C SER A 20 0.13 -4.50 -8.04
N SER A 21 0.80 -3.43 -7.58
CA SER A 21 2.17 -3.09 -7.98
C SER A 21 3.25 -3.83 -7.19
N LEU A 22 2.88 -4.55 -6.13
CA LEU A 22 3.84 -5.31 -5.35
C LEU A 22 4.48 -6.41 -6.21
N PRO A 23 5.79 -6.64 -6.03
CA PRO A 23 6.48 -7.66 -6.81
C PRO A 23 5.90 -9.04 -6.48
N ASP A 24 5.54 -9.79 -7.52
CA ASP A 24 5.17 -11.20 -7.44
C ASP A 24 6.43 -12.08 -7.29
N LYS A 25 7.26 -11.73 -6.31
CA LYS A 25 8.55 -12.37 -5.99
C LYS A 25 8.64 -12.58 -4.49
N SER A 26 9.37 -13.61 -4.10
CA SER A 26 9.65 -13.84 -2.69
C SER A 26 10.40 -12.66 -2.08
N LEU A 27 10.08 -12.28 -0.83
CA LEU A 27 10.78 -11.20 -0.11
C LEU A 27 12.30 -11.42 -0.06
N TYR A 28 12.75 -12.67 -0.06
CA TYR A 28 14.18 -13.03 -0.07
C TYR A 28 14.89 -12.72 -1.39
N GLN A 29 14.13 -12.49 -2.47
CA GLN A 29 14.63 -12.15 -3.80
C GLN A 29 14.63 -10.64 -4.07
N LEU A 30 14.13 -9.84 -3.13
CA LEU A 30 14.10 -8.39 -3.23
C LEU A 30 15.44 -7.78 -2.82
N SER A 31 15.82 -6.70 -3.50
CA SER A 31 16.92 -5.85 -3.08
C SER A 31 16.59 -5.14 -1.76
N LYS A 32 17.63 -4.64 -1.06
CA LYS A 32 17.43 -3.89 0.19
C LYS A 32 16.54 -2.65 0.02
N LEU A 33 16.58 -2.00 -1.14
CA LEU A 33 15.76 -0.83 -1.43
C LEU A 33 14.29 -1.22 -1.61
N GLU A 34 14.02 -2.31 -2.33
CA GLU A 34 12.66 -2.83 -2.52
C GLU A 34 12.06 -3.29 -1.18
N VAL A 35 12.84 -3.97 -0.33
CA VAL A 35 12.39 -4.36 1.03
C VAL A 35 12.04 -3.13 1.88
N ALA A 36 12.85 -2.06 1.83
CA ALA A 36 12.55 -0.82 2.54
C ALA A 36 11.26 -0.15 2.03
N GLY A 37 11.03 -0.18 0.71
CA GLY A 37 9.79 0.27 0.10
C GLY A 37 8.58 -0.51 0.59
N VAL A 38 8.63 -1.85 0.54
CA VAL A 38 7.56 -2.73 1.03
C VAL A 38 7.28 -2.51 2.52
N ALA A 39 8.32 -2.40 3.36
CA ALA A 39 8.16 -2.13 4.79
C ALA A 39 7.46 -0.80 5.08
N THR A 40 7.81 0.25 4.32
CA THR A 40 7.17 1.57 4.43
C THR A 40 5.70 1.50 4.01
N LEU A 41 5.41 0.81 2.92
CA LEU A 41 4.04 0.60 2.46
C LEU A 41 3.20 -0.10 3.54
N ILE A 42 3.65 -1.24 4.07
CA ILE A 42 2.97 -1.98 5.13
C ILE A 42 2.74 -1.11 6.37
N HIS A 43 3.74 -0.32 6.77
CA HIS A 43 3.60 0.59 7.90
C HIS A 43 2.49 1.63 7.66
N ASN A 44 2.46 2.23 6.48
CA ASN A 44 1.44 3.21 6.10
C ASN A 44 0.04 2.57 6.06
N PHE A 45 -0.11 1.38 5.49
CA PHE A 45 -1.37 0.63 5.51
C PHE A 45 -1.85 0.32 6.93
N SER A 46 -0.95 -0.13 7.81
CA SER A 46 -1.29 -0.45 9.20
C SER A 46 -1.74 0.77 10.00
N THR A 47 -1.24 1.95 9.62
CA THR A 47 -1.59 3.22 10.26
C THR A 47 -2.90 3.77 9.72
N ALA A 48 -3.19 3.60 8.42
CA ALA A 48 -4.44 4.03 7.80
C ALA A 48 -5.66 3.19 8.22
N CYS A 49 -5.45 1.92 8.58
CA CYS A 49 -6.53 1.02 9.02
C CYS A 49 -6.86 1.14 10.52
N ARG A 50 -6.23 2.08 11.24
CA ARG A 50 -6.40 2.30 12.69
C ARG A 50 -7.21 3.56 12.95
#